data_AF-A0A924IEY1-F1
#
_entry.id   AF-A0A924IEY1-F1
#
_cell.length_a   1.000
_cell.length_b   1.000
_cell.length_c   1.000
_cell.angle_alpha   90.00
_cell.angle_beta   90.00
_cell.angle_gamma   90.00
#
_symmetry.space_group_name_H-M   'P 1'
#
loop_
_entity.id
_entity.type
_entity.pdbx_description
1 polymer ?
#
loop_
_entity_poly.entity_id
_entity_poly.type
_entity_poly.pdbx_seq_one_letter_code
_entity_poly.pdbx_strand_id
1 'polypeptide(L)'
;MRHLVFAYNNGIKKISETIAELGPGESLAIGLTALLTGCNKYYVMDVHRYRDIQRNLEIFDKLVLLLKSRTARPGDDEFPGVTLSLPDYKFPAHILTNELLQAALTEERIAMIRNEILNPERQKHNAMIRYFIPWNDDRIIEEASVDFIYSQAVLQ
;
A
#
# COMPACT_ATOMS: atom_id res chain seq x y z
N MET A 1 5.85 -1.52 -5.76
CA MET A 1 6.57 -2.74 -5.33
C MET A 1 8.08 -2.58 -5.07
N ARG A 2 8.74 -1.44 -5.35
CA ARG A 2 10.19 -1.26 -5.06
C ARG A 2 10.50 -1.39 -3.55
N HIS A 3 9.68 -0.77 -2.70
CA HIS A 3 9.76 -0.88 -1.23
C HIS A 3 9.80 -2.32 -0.72
N LEU A 4 8.94 -3.18 -1.26
CA LEU A 4 8.87 -4.59 -0.86
C LEU A 4 10.19 -5.34 -1.12
N VAL A 5 10.75 -5.17 -2.32
CA VAL A 5 12.02 -5.81 -2.68
C VAL A 5 13.16 -5.29 -1.81
N PHE A 6 13.18 -3.97 -1.57
CA PHE A 6 14.18 -3.35 -0.71
C PHE A 6 14.10 -3.86 0.73
N ALA A 7 12.90 -3.90 1.31
CA ALA A 7 12.64 -4.45 2.64
C ALA A 7 13.08 -5.92 2.75
N TYR A 8 12.73 -6.74 1.75
CA TYR A 8 13.11 -8.14 1.72
C TYR A 8 14.63 -8.34 1.67
N ASN A 9 15.32 -7.56 0.85
CA ASN A 9 16.78 -7.62 0.75
C ASN A 9 17.49 -7.18 2.04
N ASN A 10 16.83 -6.35 2.85
CA ASN A 10 17.33 -5.87 4.14
C ASN A 10 16.81 -6.66 5.36
N GLY A 11 16.26 -7.86 5.15
CA GLY A 11 15.95 -8.80 6.24
C GLY A 11 14.48 -8.91 6.62
N ILE A 12 13.58 -8.10 6.04
CA ILE A 12 12.13 -8.22 6.27
C ILE A 12 11.57 -9.33 5.36
N LYS A 13 11.60 -10.57 5.86
CA LYS A 13 11.26 -11.77 5.06
C LYS A 13 9.78 -12.12 5.04
N LYS A 14 8.96 -11.46 5.86
CA LYS A 14 7.50 -11.67 5.93
C LYS A 14 6.79 -10.39 5.54
N ILE A 15 5.59 -10.52 4.96
CA ILE A 15 4.70 -9.38 4.76
C ILE A 15 4.24 -8.90 6.14
N SER A 16 4.42 -7.60 6.39
CA SER A 16 3.96 -6.93 7.61
C SER A 16 2.45 -7.00 7.74
N GLU A 17 1.94 -7.26 8.95
CA GLU A 17 0.50 -7.32 9.19
C GLU A 17 -0.13 -5.93 9.13
N THR A 18 0.56 -4.93 9.67
CA THR A 18 0.14 -3.54 9.67
C THR A 18 1.24 -2.63 9.12
N ILE A 19 0.91 -1.88 8.07
CA ILE A 19 1.78 -0.85 7.50
C ILE A 19 1.23 0.55 7.80
N ALA A 20 2.12 1.52 7.99
CA ALA A 20 1.76 2.93 8.03
C ALA A 20 2.49 3.73 6.95
N GLU A 21 1.75 4.60 6.28
CA GLU A 21 2.28 5.60 5.35
C GLU A 21 2.24 6.98 5.97
N LEU A 22 3.39 7.63 5.98
CA LEU A 22 3.56 9.01 6.46
C LEU A 22 3.78 9.95 5.27
N GLY A 23 2.92 10.96 5.13
CA GLY A 23 3.17 12.08 4.22
C GLY A 23 1.93 12.95 4.01
N PRO A 24 2.07 14.11 3.35
CA PRO A 24 1.02 14.61 2.47
C PRO A 24 1.12 13.85 1.14
N GLY A 25 0.14 12.98 0.85
CA GLY A 25 0.13 12.16 -0.37
C GLY A 25 -1.21 12.21 -1.08
N GLU A 26 -1.21 12.50 -2.38
CA GLU A 26 -2.47 12.52 -3.16
C GLU A 26 -3.02 11.11 -3.46
N SER A 27 -2.20 10.07 -3.32
CA SER A 27 -2.53 8.71 -3.71
C SER A 27 -2.18 7.70 -2.64
N LEU A 28 -3.04 6.68 -2.49
CA LEU A 28 -2.84 5.55 -1.60
C LEU A 28 -2.22 4.33 -2.31
N ALA A 29 -1.62 4.52 -3.49
CA ALA A 29 -1.19 3.42 -4.35
C ALA A 29 -0.30 2.39 -3.64
N ILE A 30 0.65 2.84 -2.82
CA ILE A 30 1.59 1.96 -2.12
C ILE A 30 0.87 1.16 -1.04
N GLY A 31 0.04 1.82 -0.23
CA GLY A 31 -0.72 1.17 0.83
C GLY A 31 -1.75 0.19 0.30
N LEU A 32 -2.44 0.56 -0.78
CA LEU A 32 -3.36 -0.33 -1.49
C LEU A 32 -2.63 -1.54 -2.09
N THR A 33 -1.43 -1.34 -2.64
CA THR A 33 -0.59 -2.45 -3.10
C THR A 33 -0.27 -3.39 -1.94
N ALA A 34 0.09 -2.87 -0.77
CA ALA A 34 0.42 -3.69 0.39
C ALA A 34 -0.76 -4.57 0.83
N LEU A 35 -1.98 -4.01 0.90
CA LEU A 35 -3.20 -4.76 1.21
C LEU A 35 -3.48 -5.89 0.21
N LEU A 36 -3.29 -5.60 -1.08
CA LEU A 36 -3.45 -6.56 -2.18
C LEU A 36 -2.31 -7.59 -2.26
N THR A 37 -1.23 -7.38 -1.52
CA THR A 37 -0.11 -8.33 -1.36
C THR A 37 -0.06 -8.98 0.02
N GLY A 38 -1.16 -8.94 0.78
CA GLY A 38 -1.31 -9.73 2.01
C GLY A 38 -1.12 -8.99 3.33
N CYS A 39 -0.90 -7.67 3.32
CA CYS A 39 -0.95 -6.86 4.54
C CYS A 39 -2.40 -6.77 5.06
N ASN A 40 -2.64 -6.87 6.37
CA ASN A 40 -3.99 -6.83 6.93
C ASN A 40 -4.52 -5.42 7.13
N LYS A 41 -3.65 -4.49 7.55
CA LYS A 41 -4.03 -3.13 7.92
C LYS A 41 -3.11 -2.10 7.27
N TYR A 42 -3.72 -1.06 6.76
CA TYR A 42 -3.06 0.09 6.17
C TYR A 42 -3.48 1.37 6.90
N TYR A 43 -2.51 1.96 7.57
CA TYR A 43 -2.66 3.19 8.33
C TYR A 43 -2.15 4.36 7.50
N VAL A 44 -3.02 5.33 7.26
CA VAL A 44 -2.68 6.51 6.49
C VAL A 44 -2.53 7.67 7.45
N MET A 45 -1.32 8.20 7.56
CA MET A 45 -0.96 9.30 8.45
C MET A 45 -0.69 10.53 7.61
N ASP A 46 -1.66 11.45 7.58
CA ASP A 46 -1.61 12.66 6.75
C ASP A 46 -1.93 13.91 7.58
N VAL A 47 -1.39 15.05 7.14
CA VAL A 47 -1.65 16.37 7.71
C VAL A 47 -2.91 17.02 7.11
N HIS A 48 -3.35 16.57 5.92
CA HIS A 48 -4.52 17.10 5.23
C HIS A 48 -5.55 16.01 4.92
N ARG A 49 -6.85 16.38 4.89
CA ARG A 49 -7.97 15.46 4.60
C ARG A 49 -8.16 15.22 3.09
N TYR A 50 -7.36 15.83 2.21
CA TYR A 50 -7.59 15.79 0.76
C TYR A 50 -7.41 14.38 0.20
N ARG A 51 -8.48 13.84 -0.40
CA ARG A 51 -8.46 12.53 -1.08
C ARG A 51 -9.39 12.56 -2.26
N ASP A 52 -8.85 12.24 -3.43
CA ASP A 52 -9.64 11.96 -4.62
C ASP A 52 -10.07 10.48 -4.59
N ILE A 53 -11.32 10.22 -4.19
CA ILE A 53 -11.89 8.87 -4.12
C ILE A 53 -11.87 8.21 -5.50
N GLN A 54 -12.24 8.97 -6.54
CA GLN A 54 -12.32 8.46 -7.91
C GLN A 54 -10.95 8.04 -8.41
N ARG A 55 -9.93 8.89 -8.23
CA ARG A 55 -8.54 8.56 -8.57
C ARG A 55 -8.03 7.34 -7.81
N ASN A 56 -8.33 7.21 -6.52
CA ASN A 56 -7.91 6.05 -5.74
C ASN A 56 -8.58 4.75 -6.19
N LEU A 57 -9.85 4.79 -6.64
CA LEU A 57 -10.53 3.64 -7.23
C LEU A 57 -9.92 3.23 -8.58
N GLU A 58 -9.61 4.20 -9.45
CA GLU A 58 -8.95 3.92 -10.72
C GLU A 58 -7.56 3.28 -10.52
N ILE A 59 -6.82 3.78 -9.53
CA ILE A 59 -5.53 3.20 -9.15
C ILE A 59 -5.73 1.79 -8.60
N PHE A 60 -6.70 1.60 -7.70
CA PHE A 60 -7.02 0.29 -7.14
C PHE A 60 -7.32 -0.75 -8.22
N ASP A 61 -8.15 -0.41 -9.20
CA ASP A 61 -8.51 -1.31 -10.30
C ASP A 61 -7.31 -1.70 -11.17
N LYS A 62 -6.46 -0.72 -11.48
CA LYS A 62 -5.20 -0.97 -12.18
C LYS A 62 -4.26 -1.87 -11.36
N LEU A 63 -4.15 -1.65 -10.05
CA LEU A 63 -3.31 -2.48 -9.18
C LEU A 63 -3.80 -3.93 -9.11
N VAL A 64 -5.12 -4.15 -8.98
CA VAL A 64 -5.71 -5.49 -9.01
C VAL A 64 -5.37 -6.20 -10.32
N LEU A 65 -5.52 -5.52 -11.46
CA LEU A 65 -5.19 -6.07 -12.77
C LEU A 65 -3.69 -6.41 -12.87
N LEU A 66 -2.81 -5.48 -12.50
CA LEU A 66 -1.35 -5.68 -12.55
C LEU A 66 -0.89 -6.87 -11.69
N LEU A 67 -1.48 -7.05 -10.50
CA LEU A 67 -1.16 -8.15 -9.60
C LEU A 67 -1.72 -9.48 -10.11
N LYS A 68 -2.95 -9.51 -10.66
CA LYS A 68 -3.53 -10.70 -11.31
C LYS A 68 -2.71 -11.11 -12.53
N SER A 69 -2.23 -10.15 -13.32
CA SER A 69 -1.40 -10.38 -14.52
C SER A 69 0.09 -10.56 -14.24
N ARG A 70 0.55 -10.36 -12.99
CA ARG A 70 1.97 -10.42 -12.59
C ARG A 70 2.87 -9.55 -13.45
N THR A 71 2.39 -8.37 -13.78
CA THR A 71 3.09 -7.44 -14.68
C THR A 71 4.46 -7.08 -14.09
N ALA A 72 5.46 -6.98 -14.97
CA ALA A 72 6.79 -6.51 -14.58
C ALA A 72 6.70 -5.11 -13.97
N ARG A 73 7.64 -4.78 -13.06
CA ARG A 73 7.74 -3.42 -12.53
C ARG A 73 8.26 -2.50 -13.64
N PRO A 74 7.81 -1.25 -13.68
CA PRO A 74 8.40 -0.26 -14.56
C PRO A 74 9.86 0.02 -14.15
N GLY A 75 10.74 0.07 -15.13
CA GLY A 75 12.18 0.25 -14.98
C GLY A 75 12.61 1.71 -14.93
N ASP A 76 13.91 1.93 -15.07
CA ASP A 76 14.51 3.26 -15.14
C ASP A 76 14.28 3.94 -16.49
N ASP A 77 13.91 3.16 -17.51
CA ASP A 77 13.46 3.62 -18.83
C ASP A 77 12.10 4.35 -18.77
N GLU A 78 11.22 3.92 -17.87
CA GLU A 78 9.91 4.53 -17.67
C GLU A 78 9.92 5.60 -16.56
N PHE A 79 10.75 5.44 -15.52
CA PHE A 79 10.85 6.38 -14.40
C PHE A 79 12.32 6.68 -14.01
N PRO A 80 13.06 7.44 -14.83
CA PRO A 80 14.49 7.68 -14.64
C PRO A 80 14.83 8.48 -13.37
N GLY A 81 13.86 9.21 -12.82
CA GLY A 81 14.06 10.07 -11.63
C GLY A 81 13.94 9.36 -10.28
N VAL A 82 13.65 8.04 -10.24
CA VAL A 82 13.45 7.33 -8.97
C VAL A 82 14.75 6.73 -8.47
N THR A 83 15.18 7.13 -7.27
CA THR A 83 16.47 6.76 -6.67
C THR A 83 16.54 5.35 -6.07
N LEU A 84 15.40 4.62 -6.01
CA LEU A 84 15.33 3.23 -5.56
C LEU A 84 15.59 2.24 -6.71
N SER A 85 16.79 2.32 -7.29
CA SER A 85 17.19 1.41 -8.38
C SER A 85 17.29 -0.03 -7.86
N LEU A 86 16.84 -0.98 -8.67
CA LEU A 86 16.89 -2.41 -8.38
C LEU A 86 17.72 -3.13 -9.45
N PRO A 87 18.43 -4.21 -9.08
CA PRO A 87 19.19 -5.00 -10.05
C PRO A 87 18.29 -5.72 -11.08
N ASP A 88 17.00 -5.90 -10.76
CA ASP A 88 15.99 -6.47 -11.66
C ASP A 88 14.62 -5.81 -11.39
N TYR A 89 13.81 -5.65 -12.44
CA TYR A 89 12.45 -5.10 -12.41
C TYR A 89 11.37 -6.16 -12.66
N LYS A 90 11.71 -7.44 -12.87
CA LYS A 90 10.74 -8.55 -12.95
C LYS A 90 9.84 -8.65 -11.73
N PHE A 91 8.60 -9.10 -11.92
CA PHE A 91 7.66 -9.36 -10.83
C PHE A 91 8.31 -10.21 -9.71
N PRO A 92 8.20 -9.82 -8.43
CA PRO A 92 8.96 -10.45 -7.36
C PRO A 92 8.28 -11.74 -6.87
N ALA A 93 8.14 -12.74 -7.75
CA ALA A 93 7.41 -13.98 -7.49
C ALA A 93 7.99 -14.82 -6.33
N HIS A 94 9.28 -14.61 -6.00
CA HIS A 94 9.92 -15.25 -4.84
C HIS A 94 9.49 -14.64 -3.50
N ILE A 95 8.92 -13.43 -3.51
CA ILE A 95 8.34 -12.76 -2.33
C ILE A 95 6.81 -12.89 -2.36
N LEU A 96 6.21 -12.58 -3.51
CA LEU A 96 4.77 -12.66 -3.77
C LEU A 96 4.44 -14.00 -4.43
N THR A 97 4.43 -15.06 -3.62
CA THR A 97 4.16 -16.41 -4.10
C THR A 97 2.73 -16.58 -4.58
N ASN A 98 2.45 -17.68 -5.28
CA ASN A 98 1.11 -17.98 -5.79
C ASN A 98 0.09 -18.08 -4.67
N GLU A 99 0.47 -18.75 -3.59
CA GLU A 99 -0.37 -19.02 -2.42
C GLU A 99 -0.74 -17.71 -1.73
N LEU A 100 0.24 -16.83 -1.58
CA LEU A 100 0.05 -15.52 -0.95
C LEU A 100 -0.86 -14.62 -1.80
N LEU A 101 -0.65 -14.56 -3.11
CA LEU A 101 -1.51 -13.77 -4.00
C LEU A 101 -2.92 -14.35 -4.10
N GLN A 102 -3.09 -15.68 -4.10
CA GLN A 102 -4.41 -16.31 -4.07
C GLN A 102 -5.18 -15.95 -2.80
N ALA A 103 -4.52 -15.94 -1.64
CA ALA A 103 -5.13 -15.54 -0.38
C ALA A 103 -5.42 -14.03 -0.31
N ALA A 104 -4.56 -13.19 -0.90
CA ALA A 104 -4.69 -11.74 -0.84
C ALA A 104 -5.66 -11.14 -1.89
N LEU A 105 -5.89 -11.85 -3.01
CA LEU A 105 -6.70 -11.38 -4.14
C LEU A 105 -8.05 -12.10 -4.28
N THR A 106 -8.59 -12.63 -3.18
CA THR A 106 -9.98 -13.12 -3.15
C THR A 106 -10.96 -12.00 -3.48
N GLU A 107 -12.03 -12.30 -4.21
CA GLU A 107 -13.02 -11.30 -4.62
C GLU A 107 -13.68 -10.62 -3.41
N GLU A 108 -13.90 -11.35 -2.32
CA GLU A 108 -14.44 -10.83 -1.06
C GLU A 108 -13.54 -9.73 -0.48
N ARG A 109 -12.24 -10.01 -0.39
CA ARG A 109 -11.25 -9.05 0.12
C ARG A 109 -11.12 -7.82 -0.77
N ILE A 110 -11.08 -8.01 -2.10
CA ILE A 110 -11.04 -6.91 -3.06
C ILE A 110 -12.29 -6.02 -2.90
N ALA A 111 -13.47 -6.62 -2.77
CA ALA A 111 -14.71 -5.89 -2.54
C ALA A 111 -14.72 -5.11 -1.22
N MET A 112 -14.19 -5.70 -0.14
CA MET A 112 -14.04 -5.03 1.15
C MET A 112 -13.11 -3.82 1.05
N ILE A 113 -11.94 -3.96 0.43
CA ILE A 113 -10.99 -2.84 0.25
C ILE A 113 -11.64 -1.73 -0.58
N ARG A 114 -12.30 -2.08 -1.69
CA ARG A 114 -13.03 -1.11 -2.53
C ARG A 114 -14.07 -0.34 -1.74
N ASN A 115 -14.85 -1.02 -0.90
CA ASN A 115 -15.88 -0.40 -0.08
C ASN A 115 -15.29 0.59 0.94
N GLU A 116 -14.13 0.29 1.52
CA GLU A 116 -13.44 1.20 2.45
C GLU A 116 -12.81 2.42 1.75
N ILE A 117 -12.39 2.28 0.49
CA ILE A 117 -11.99 3.41 -0.36
C ILE A 117 -13.18 4.32 -0.66
N LEU A 118 -14.34 3.74 -0.99
CA LEU A 118 -15.57 4.47 -1.32
C LEU A 118 -16.17 5.22 -0.12
N ASN A 119 -15.98 4.69 1.10
CA ASN A 119 -16.62 5.19 2.31
C ASN A 119 -15.59 5.62 3.37
N PRO A 120 -14.70 6.58 3.08
CA PRO A 120 -13.62 6.95 3.98
C PRO A 120 -14.10 7.63 5.27
N GLU A 121 -15.36 8.04 5.37
CA GLU A 121 -15.94 8.59 6.61
C GLU A 121 -16.38 7.49 7.61
N ARG A 122 -16.46 6.22 7.18
CA ARG A 122 -16.87 5.08 8.03
C ARG A 122 -15.70 4.41 8.76
N GLN A 123 -14.59 5.13 8.96
CA GLN A 123 -13.31 4.59 9.45
C GLN A 123 -13.39 3.74 10.72
N LYS A 124 -14.30 4.09 11.63
CA LYS A 124 -14.53 3.32 12.88
C LYS A 124 -14.97 1.88 12.62
N HIS A 125 -15.53 1.61 11.44
CA HIS A 125 -15.98 0.29 10.99
C HIS A 125 -15.07 -0.31 9.91
N ASN A 126 -14.03 0.40 9.47
CA ASN A 126 -13.09 -0.12 8.50
C ASN A 126 -12.18 -1.15 9.16
N ALA A 127 -12.06 -2.31 8.53
CA ALA A 127 -11.22 -3.40 8.97
C ALA A 127 -9.76 -3.23 8.51
N MET A 128 -9.55 -2.66 7.31
CA MET A 128 -8.24 -2.66 6.65
C MET A 128 -7.64 -1.26 6.54
N ILE A 129 -8.39 -0.25 6.12
CA ILE A 129 -7.89 1.11 5.90
C ILE A 129 -8.33 2.01 7.05
N ARG A 130 -7.36 2.52 7.81
CA ARG A 130 -7.59 3.51 8.87
C ARG A 130 -6.84 4.79 8.56
N TYR A 131 -7.49 5.91 8.82
CA TYR A 131 -6.91 7.22 8.57
C TYR A 131 -6.68 7.94 9.90
N PHE A 132 -5.54 8.59 9.99
CA PHE A 132 -5.11 9.35 11.15
C PHE A 132 -4.75 10.76 10.68
N ILE A 133 -5.74 11.66 10.75
CA ILE A 133 -5.65 13.02 10.21
C ILE A 133 -6.29 14.01 11.21
N PRO A 134 -5.56 15.02 11.71
CA PRO A 134 -4.10 15.12 11.61
C PRO A 134 -3.44 14.03 12.48
N TRP A 135 -2.30 13.49 12.05
CA TRP A 135 -1.59 12.43 12.80
C TRP A 135 -0.77 12.96 13.99
N ASN A 136 -0.71 14.28 14.20
CA ASN A 136 0.19 14.93 15.17
C ASN A 136 -0.29 14.89 16.63
N ASP A 137 -1.36 14.15 16.93
CA ASP A 137 -1.84 13.88 18.28
C ASP A 137 -1.42 12.46 18.66
N ASP A 138 -0.62 12.35 19.71
CA ASP A 138 -0.01 11.12 20.22
C ASP A 138 -1.04 10.09 20.70
N ARG A 139 -2.29 10.50 20.95
CA ARG A 139 -3.39 9.61 21.35
C ARG A 139 -4.06 8.90 20.19
N ILE A 140 -3.69 9.24 18.95
CA ILE A 140 -4.35 8.76 17.75
C ILE A 140 -3.81 7.38 17.32
N ILE A 141 -2.55 7.08 17.64
CA ILE A 141 -1.88 5.84 17.22
C ILE A 141 -1.59 5.00 18.46
N GLU A 142 -2.15 3.80 18.50
CA GLU A 142 -1.93 2.85 19.60
C GLU A 142 -0.45 2.40 19.64
N GLU A 143 0.09 2.22 20.85
CA GLU A 143 1.45 1.73 21.05
C GLU A 143 1.62 0.33 20.40
N ALA A 144 2.78 0.09 19.77
CA ALA A 144 3.11 -1.18 19.11
C ALA A 144 2.08 -1.67 18.08
N SER A 145 1.35 -0.75 17.43
CA SER A 145 0.28 -1.09 16.46
C SER A 145 0.71 -1.17 14.99
N VAL A 146 1.97 -0.83 14.67
CA VAL A 146 2.49 -0.79 13.30
C VAL A 146 3.78 -1.60 13.19
N ASP A 147 3.86 -2.48 12.19
CA ASP A 147 5.03 -3.34 11.96
C ASP A 147 6.03 -2.72 10.98
N PHE A 148 5.55 -1.84 10.09
CA PHE A 148 6.39 -1.21 9.08
C PHE A 148 5.88 0.18 8.72
N ILE A 149 6.76 1.17 8.84
CA ILE A 149 6.46 2.57 8.50
C ILE A 149 7.28 2.93 7.28
N TYR A 150 6.64 3.58 6.30
CA TYR A 150 7.33 4.21 5.19
C TYR A 150 6.82 5.63 4.97
N SER A 151 7.66 6.45 4.36
CA SER A 151 7.27 7.74 3.83
C SER A 151 7.73 7.82 2.39
N GLN A 152 6.84 8.27 1.51
CA GLN A 152 7.20 8.64 0.16
C GLN A 152 6.54 9.97 -0.16
N ALA A 153 7.31 11.05 -0.09
CA ALA A 153 6.88 12.33 -0.61
C ALA A 153 6.94 12.29 -2.14
N VAL A 154 5.79 12.54 -2.77
CA VAL A 154 5.75 13.00 -4.16
C VAL A 154 5.66 14.53 -4.08
N LEU A 155 6.76 15.17 -3.69
CA LEU A 155 6.87 16.62 -3.80
C LEU A 155 6.93 16.93 -5.30
N GLN A 156 5.85 17.49 -5.85
CA GLN A 156 5.88 18.20 -7.13
C GLN A 156 5.74 19.68 -6.84
#